data_AF-A0A7C5AST1-F1
#
_entry.id   AF-A0A7C5AST1-F1
#
_cell.length_a   1.000
_cell.length_b   1.000
_cell.length_c   1.000
_cell.angle_alpha   90.00
_cell.angle_beta   90.00
_cell.angle_gamma   90.00
#
_symmetry.space_group_name_H-M   'P 1'
#
loop_
_entity.id
_entity.type
_entity.pdbx_description
1 polymer ?
#
loop_
_entity_poly.entity_id
_entity_poly.type
_entity_poly.pdbx_seq_one_letter_code
_entity_poly.pdbx_strand_id
1 'polypeptide(L)'
;GGYEYTDLLKIILSRSARSARLTTHFDLDFPKKPQTEPYYCYKHGRICKPTTEAFKFLHRYSLDTLRRIREFAAVRTDARVLVVHGDSREADFPPVDGVITSPPYVGLIDYHEQHAYAYHLLGLEDRRESEIGAATNGKGLKAQEDYKIQIAKVFRRAAQAMPAGGHMVIVANDSANLYGDIATLSGMEVEYVIHRQVNRRTGRRAGEFYESVFIWRKPGGV
;
A
#
# COMPACT_ATOMS: atom_id res chain seq x y z
N GLY A 1 -23.21 -18.76 -18.19
CA GLY A 1 -22.33 -19.66 -17.43
C GLY A 1 -21.55 -18.84 -16.43
N GLY A 2 -21.64 -19.13 -15.14
CA GLY A 2 -20.86 -18.46 -14.10
C GLY A 2 -19.59 -19.26 -13.80
N TYR A 3 -18.45 -18.59 -13.73
CA TYR A 3 -17.22 -19.20 -13.24
C TYR A 3 -17.21 -19.17 -11.70
N GLU A 4 -16.88 -20.30 -11.07
CA GLU A 4 -16.87 -20.44 -9.60
C GLU A 4 -16.00 -19.38 -8.91
N TYR A 5 -14.81 -19.12 -9.44
CA TYR A 5 -13.83 -18.19 -8.86
C TYR A 5 -13.78 -16.85 -9.61
N THR A 6 -14.93 -16.25 -9.90
CA THR A 6 -15.01 -14.99 -10.67
C THR A 6 -14.18 -13.86 -10.06
N ASP A 7 -14.16 -13.71 -8.73
CA ASP A 7 -13.38 -12.65 -8.09
C ASP A 7 -11.87 -12.88 -8.17
N LEU A 8 -11.43 -14.15 -8.14
CA LEU A 8 -10.04 -14.49 -8.40
C LEU A 8 -9.63 -14.09 -9.82
N LEU A 9 -10.49 -14.36 -10.80
CA LEU A 9 -10.25 -13.99 -12.20
C LEU A 9 -10.18 -12.46 -12.36
N LYS A 10 -11.04 -11.70 -11.66
CA LYS A 10 -10.97 -10.22 -11.63
C LYS A 10 -9.65 -9.71 -11.04
N ILE A 11 -9.12 -10.35 -9.98
CA ILE A 11 -7.80 -10.01 -9.41
C ILE A 11 -6.67 -10.27 -10.43
N ILE A 12 -6.70 -11.42 -11.11
CA ILE A 12 -5.70 -11.72 -12.16
C ILE A 12 -5.80 -10.70 -13.30
N LEU A 13 -7.02 -10.39 -13.73
CA LEU A 13 -7.28 -9.45 -14.81
C LEU A 13 -6.83 -8.03 -14.46
N SER A 14 -7.09 -7.54 -13.24
CA SER A 14 -6.69 -6.19 -12.83
C SER A 14 -5.16 -5.99 -12.86
N ARG A 15 -4.41 -6.99 -12.40
CA ARG A 15 -2.93 -6.99 -12.46
C ARG A 15 -2.43 -7.08 -13.90
N SER A 16 -3.06 -7.95 -14.70
CA SER A 16 -2.69 -8.17 -16.10
C SER A 16 -2.94 -6.94 -16.96
N ALA A 17 -4.11 -6.32 -16.82
CA ALA A 17 -4.49 -5.09 -17.52
C ALA A 17 -3.52 -3.96 -17.22
N ARG A 18 -3.15 -3.77 -15.95
CA ARG A 18 -2.18 -2.74 -15.54
C ARG A 18 -0.84 -2.88 -16.25
N SER A 19 -0.32 -4.10 -16.39
CA SER A 19 0.95 -4.37 -17.06
C SER A 19 0.86 -4.42 -18.59
N ALA A 20 -0.31 -4.70 -19.14
CA ALA A 20 -0.54 -4.71 -20.58
C ALA A 20 -0.67 -3.30 -21.18
N ARG A 21 -0.77 -2.25 -20.35
CA ARG A 21 -0.87 -0.86 -20.80
C ARG A 21 0.29 -0.48 -21.73
N LEU A 22 -0.04 0.31 -22.75
CA LEU A 22 0.94 1.00 -23.59
C LEU A 22 1.59 2.13 -22.80
N THR A 23 2.56 1.81 -21.97
CA THR A 23 3.33 2.77 -21.19
C THR A 23 4.78 2.33 -21.07
N THR A 24 5.64 3.24 -20.62
CA THR A 24 7.02 2.89 -20.29
C THR A 24 7.07 2.04 -19.01
N HIS A 25 8.12 1.21 -18.87
CA HIS A 25 8.30 0.35 -17.68
C HIS A 25 8.39 1.13 -16.36
N PHE A 26 8.62 2.44 -16.42
CA PHE A 26 8.76 3.32 -15.27
C PHE A 26 7.59 4.28 -15.07
N ASP A 27 6.57 4.19 -15.93
CA ASP A 27 5.35 4.99 -15.86
C ASP A 27 4.11 4.08 -15.82
N LEU A 28 4.28 2.92 -15.15
CA LEU A 28 3.22 1.93 -14.91
C LEU A 28 2.24 2.36 -13.82
N ASP A 29 2.42 3.53 -13.22
CA ASP A 29 1.55 4.05 -12.17
C ASP A 29 0.49 4.96 -12.79
N PHE A 30 0.91 6.02 -13.51
CA PHE A 30 0.04 7.09 -14.00
C PHE A 30 0.30 7.47 -15.47
N PRO A 31 0.14 6.53 -16.43
CA PRO A 31 0.40 6.83 -17.83
C PRO A 31 -0.63 7.83 -18.39
N LYS A 32 -0.18 9.04 -18.74
CA LYS A 32 -1.05 10.09 -19.30
C LYS A 32 -1.36 9.90 -20.78
N LYS A 33 -0.44 9.28 -21.52
CA LYS A 33 -0.56 9.03 -22.96
C LYS A 33 -0.03 7.63 -23.29
N PRO A 34 -0.61 6.95 -24.28
CA PRO A 34 -0.08 5.67 -24.71
C PRO A 34 1.32 5.85 -25.31
N GLN A 35 2.26 4.99 -24.89
CA GLN A 35 3.58 4.87 -25.51
C GLN A 35 3.48 3.86 -26.66
N THR A 36 3.44 4.36 -27.91
CA THR A 36 3.29 3.53 -29.12
C THR A 36 4.61 3.27 -29.85
N GLU A 37 5.66 4.02 -29.51
CA GLU A 37 6.99 3.90 -30.12
C GLU A 37 8.04 3.30 -29.17
N PRO A 38 9.16 2.78 -29.66
CA PRO A 38 10.30 2.40 -28.82
C PRO A 38 10.79 3.55 -27.92
N TYR A 39 11.25 3.22 -26.71
CA TYR A 39 11.71 4.20 -25.73
C TYR A 39 12.93 3.70 -24.96
N TYR A 40 13.79 4.61 -24.51
CA TYR A 40 14.89 4.25 -23.62
C TYR A 40 14.36 3.91 -22.22
N CYS A 41 14.68 2.72 -21.72
CA CYS A 41 14.24 2.23 -20.43
C CYS A 41 15.40 2.14 -19.45
N TYR A 42 15.47 3.08 -18.50
CA TYR A 42 16.51 3.07 -17.48
C TYR A 42 16.46 1.84 -16.57
N LYS A 43 15.27 1.25 -16.33
CA LYS A 43 15.13 0.02 -15.52
C LYS A 43 15.84 -1.18 -16.15
N HIS A 44 16.00 -1.19 -17.47
CA HIS A 44 16.67 -2.25 -18.21
C HIS A 44 17.97 -1.80 -18.86
N GLY A 45 18.34 -0.52 -18.72
CA GLY A 45 19.50 0.08 -19.38
C GLY A 45 19.49 -0.01 -20.91
N ARG A 46 18.33 -0.15 -21.56
CA ARG A 46 18.22 -0.42 -23.01
C ARG A 46 16.96 0.17 -23.64
N ILE A 47 16.93 0.22 -24.98
CA ILE A 47 15.72 0.53 -25.74
C ILE A 47 14.71 -0.61 -25.56
N CYS A 48 13.53 -0.27 -25.06
CA CYS A 48 12.40 -1.18 -24.94
C CYS A 48 11.33 -0.83 -25.98
N LYS A 49 10.54 -1.83 -26.36
CA LYS A 49 9.40 -1.66 -27.26
C LYS A 49 8.09 -1.70 -26.45
N PRO A 50 7.04 -1.00 -26.92
CA PRO A 50 5.71 -1.10 -26.33
C PRO A 50 5.20 -2.54 -26.28
N THR A 51 4.30 -2.79 -25.32
CA THR A 51 3.58 -4.06 -25.25
C THR A 51 2.67 -4.23 -26.46
N THR A 52 2.80 -5.35 -27.17
CA THR A 52 1.93 -5.71 -28.30
C THR A 52 0.90 -6.80 -27.97
N GLU A 53 1.00 -7.44 -26.81
CA GLU A 53 0.14 -8.56 -26.42
C GLU A 53 -0.18 -8.56 -24.91
N ALA A 54 -1.41 -8.95 -24.58
CA ALA A 54 -1.86 -9.09 -23.18
C ALA A 54 -1.67 -10.51 -22.63
N PHE A 55 -1.63 -11.53 -23.50
CA PHE A 55 -1.63 -12.95 -23.09
C PHE A 55 -0.47 -13.31 -22.16
N LYS A 56 0.75 -12.84 -22.45
CA LYS A 56 1.91 -13.07 -21.58
C LYS A 56 1.70 -12.59 -20.14
N PHE A 57 0.96 -11.50 -19.94
CA PHE A 57 0.69 -10.96 -18.60
C PHE A 57 -0.39 -11.78 -17.91
N LEU A 58 -1.47 -12.12 -18.61
CA LEU A 58 -2.50 -13.02 -18.10
C LEU A 58 -1.91 -14.36 -17.66
N HIS A 59 -1.08 -14.98 -18.52
CA HIS A 59 -0.42 -16.24 -18.21
C HIS A 59 0.51 -16.11 -16.98
N ARG A 60 1.37 -15.07 -16.96
CA ARG A 60 2.28 -14.81 -15.83
C ARG A 60 1.52 -14.61 -14.52
N TYR A 61 0.50 -13.76 -14.51
CA TYR A 61 -0.26 -13.46 -13.29
C TYR A 61 -1.16 -14.62 -12.87
N SER A 62 -1.64 -15.44 -13.80
CA SER A 62 -2.35 -16.69 -13.46
C SER A 62 -1.43 -17.67 -12.72
N LEU A 63 -0.21 -17.89 -13.24
CA LEU A 63 0.76 -18.77 -12.59
C LEU A 63 1.27 -18.23 -11.25
N ASP A 64 1.55 -16.91 -11.15
CA ASP A 64 1.92 -16.27 -9.87
C ASP A 64 0.81 -16.41 -8.83
N THR A 65 -0.43 -16.15 -9.22
CA THR A 65 -1.59 -16.27 -8.33
C THR A 65 -1.80 -17.72 -7.88
N LEU A 66 -1.70 -18.70 -8.79
CA LEU A 66 -1.82 -20.11 -8.46
C LEU A 66 -0.74 -20.55 -7.45
N ARG A 67 0.52 -20.13 -7.66
CA ARG A 67 1.61 -20.40 -6.73
C ARG A 67 1.31 -19.82 -5.34
N ARG A 68 0.88 -18.57 -5.25
CA ARG A 68 0.54 -17.89 -3.98
C ARG A 68 -0.62 -18.56 -3.26
N ILE A 69 -1.64 -19.01 -3.98
CA ILE A 69 -2.76 -19.76 -3.39
C ILE A 69 -2.27 -21.08 -2.80
N ARG A 70 -1.37 -21.80 -3.49
CA ARG A 70 -0.78 -23.04 -2.95
C ARG A 70 0.09 -22.79 -1.72
N GLU A 71 0.91 -21.74 -1.75
CA GLU A 71 1.73 -21.30 -0.61
C GLU A 71 0.85 -20.97 0.59
N PHE A 72 -0.22 -20.19 0.39
CA PHE A 72 -1.17 -19.87 1.45
C PHE A 72 -1.92 -21.13 1.94
N ALA A 73 -2.37 -21.99 1.03
CA ALA A 73 -3.08 -23.21 1.39
C ALA A 73 -2.26 -24.15 2.28
N ALA A 74 -0.92 -24.15 2.14
CA ALA A 74 -0.02 -24.93 2.97
C ALA A 74 0.16 -24.37 4.40
N VAL A 75 -0.08 -23.07 4.61
CA VAL A 75 0.13 -22.39 5.91
C VAL A 75 -1.16 -21.87 6.54
N ARG A 76 -2.29 -21.96 5.83
CA ARG A 76 -3.57 -21.45 6.32
C ARG A 76 -3.98 -22.17 7.60
N THR A 77 -4.50 -21.43 8.55
CA THR A 77 -5.10 -21.95 9.78
C THR A 77 -6.61 -21.76 9.74
N ASP A 78 -7.30 -22.17 10.79
CA ASP A 78 -8.71 -21.89 11.06
C ASP A 78 -8.93 -20.48 11.66
N ALA A 79 -7.89 -19.64 11.69
CA ALA A 79 -8.00 -18.27 12.16
C ALA A 79 -9.06 -17.49 11.38
N ARG A 80 -9.95 -16.82 12.13
CA ARG A 80 -10.97 -15.97 11.55
C ARG A 80 -10.33 -14.72 10.94
N VAL A 81 -10.61 -14.47 9.66
CA VAL A 81 -10.20 -13.25 8.96
C VAL A 81 -11.42 -12.37 8.74
N LEU A 82 -11.35 -11.12 9.20
CA LEU A 82 -12.33 -10.08 8.91
C LEU A 82 -11.70 -9.06 7.96
N VAL A 83 -12.34 -8.81 6.83
CA VAL A 83 -11.91 -7.80 5.85
C VAL A 83 -12.94 -6.67 5.85
N VAL A 84 -12.48 -5.44 6.09
CA VAL A 84 -13.31 -4.24 6.11
C VAL A 84 -12.83 -3.27 5.04
N HIS A 85 -13.73 -2.87 4.14
CA HIS A 85 -13.49 -1.78 3.20
C HIS A 85 -14.11 -0.49 3.75
N GLY A 86 -13.26 0.44 4.18
CA GLY A 86 -13.71 1.70 4.76
C GLY A 86 -12.56 2.66 5.07
N ASP A 87 -12.92 3.89 5.43
CA ASP A 87 -11.96 4.89 5.89
C ASP A 87 -11.49 4.55 7.30
N SER A 88 -10.20 4.30 7.50
CA SER A 88 -9.63 3.92 8.80
C SER A 88 -9.77 4.99 9.88
N ARG A 89 -10.16 6.23 9.52
CA ARG A 89 -10.48 7.30 10.47
C ARG A 89 -11.86 7.13 11.11
N GLU A 90 -12.73 6.33 10.50
CA GLU A 90 -14.15 6.16 10.86
C GLU A 90 -14.52 4.68 11.06
N ALA A 91 -13.78 3.76 10.45
CA ALA A 91 -14.02 2.32 10.51
C ALA A 91 -14.02 1.78 11.94
N ASP A 92 -14.83 0.76 12.18
CA ASP A 92 -14.89 0.06 13.46
C ASP A 92 -13.72 -0.91 13.60
N PHE A 93 -12.97 -0.75 14.69
CA PHE A 93 -11.86 -1.64 15.02
C PHE A 93 -12.34 -2.60 16.11
N PRO A 94 -12.45 -3.92 15.83
CA PRO A 94 -12.76 -4.87 16.89
C PRO A 94 -11.63 -4.87 17.94
N PRO A 95 -11.89 -5.33 19.17
CA PRO A 95 -10.83 -5.53 20.16
C PRO A 95 -9.69 -6.39 19.59
N VAL A 96 -8.45 -5.95 19.77
CA VAL A 96 -7.23 -6.63 19.28
C VAL A 96 -6.12 -6.55 20.32
N ASP A 97 -5.20 -7.51 20.33
CA ASP A 97 -4.05 -7.52 21.25
C ASP A 97 -2.91 -6.59 20.79
N GLY A 98 -2.87 -6.28 19.49
CA GLY A 98 -1.83 -5.45 18.89
C GLY A 98 -2.16 -5.09 17.44
N VAL A 99 -1.36 -4.20 16.87
CA VAL A 99 -1.54 -3.69 15.51
C VAL A 99 -0.22 -3.83 14.74
N ILE A 100 -0.29 -4.30 13.50
CA ILE A 100 0.84 -4.26 12.56
C ILE A 100 0.36 -3.54 11.31
N THR A 101 1.07 -2.50 10.87
CA THR A 101 0.63 -1.68 9.74
C THR A 101 1.79 -1.07 8.95
N SER A 102 1.50 -0.69 7.71
CA SER A 102 2.38 0.12 6.86
C SER A 102 1.54 1.23 6.23
N PRO A 103 1.51 2.43 6.84
CA PRO A 103 0.68 3.53 6.37
C PRO A 103 1.13 4.05 5.00
N PRO A 104 0.26 4.77 4.26
CA PRO A 104 0.69 5.48 3.05
C PRO A 104 1.81 6.46 3.38
N TYR A 105 2.73 6.72 2.43
CA TYR A 105 3.81 7.70 2.63
C TYR A 105 3.39 9.04 2.03
N VAL A 106 3.59 10.13 2.78
CA VAL A 106 3.13 11.47 2.39
C VAL A 106 3.58 11.85 0.97
N GLY A 107 2.59 12.17 0.14
CA GLY A 107 2.74 12.61 -1.24
C GLY A 107 3.46 11.60 -2.15
N LEU A 108 3.46 10.31 -1.80
CA LEU A 108 4.24 9.32 -2.55
C LEU A 108 3.55 8.93 -3.86
N ILE A 109 2.30 8.48 -3.76
CA ILE A 109 1.46 7.98 -4.86
C ILE A 109 0.00 8.28 -4.52
N ASP A 110 -0.84 8.37 -5.56
CA ASP A 110 -2.30 8.31 -5.44
C ASP A 110 -2.74 6.84 -5.58
N TYR A 111 -3.17 6.22 -4.48
CA TYR A 111 -3.39 4.77 -4.42
C TYR A 111 -4.59 4.31 -5.25
N HIS A 112 -5.72 5.03 -5.17
CA HIS A 112 -6.93 4.76 -5.94
C HIS A 112 -6.64 4.83 -7.43
N GLU A 113 -5.92 5.86 -7.87
CA GLU A 113 -5.56 6.02 -9.27
C GLU A 113 -4.58 4.92 -9.72
N GLN A 114 -3.58 4.58 -8.90
CA GLN A 114 -2.64 3.48 -9.20
C GLN A 114 -3.36 2.12 -9.33
N HIS A 115 -4.46 1.94 -8.58
CA HIS A 115 -5.24 0.71 -8.50
C HIS A 115 -6.60 0.79 -9.21
N ALA A 116 -6.83 1.76 -10.10
CA ALA A 116 -8.14 2.03 -10.71
C ALA A 116 -8.79 0.78 -11.37
N TYR A 117 -8.01 -0.08 -12.02
CA TYR A 117 -8.52 -1.34 -12.59
C TYR A 117 -9.09 -2.28 -11.53
N ALA A 118 -8.46 -2.37 -10.36
CA ALA A 118 -8.95 -3.22 -9.28
C ALA A 118 -10.26 -2.66 -8.72
N TYR A 119 -10.34 -1.35 -8.48
CA TYR A 119 -11.57 -0.69 -8.04
C TYR A 119 -12.72 -0.94 -9.02
N HIS A 120 -12.47 -0.71 -10.31
CA HIS A 120 -13.49 -0.92 -11.35
C HIS A 120 -13.92 -2.38 -11.47
N LEU A 121 -12.97 -3.32 -11.60
CA LEU A 121 -13.29 -4.74 -11.85
C LEU A 121 -13.93 -5.43 -10.65
N LEU A 122 -13.57 -5.04 -9.43
CA LEU A 122 -14.13 -5.59 -8.20
C LEU A 122 -15.39 -4.84 -7.74
N GLY A 123 -15.76 -3.74 -8.40
CA GLY A 123 -16.90 -2.91 -7.99
C GLY A 123 -16.70 -2.25 -6.62
N LEU A 124 -15.45 -1.88 -6.28
CA LEU A 124 -15.16 -1.18 -5.04
C LEU A 124 -15.51 0.30 -5.19
N GLU A 125 -16.04 0.89 -4.13
CA GLU A 125 -16.31 2.31 -4.06
C GLU A 125 -15.02 3.13 -4.16
N ASP A 126 -14.99 4.11 -5.07
CA ASP A 126 -13.87 5.03 -5.20
C ASP A 126 -13.95 6.11 -4.12
N ARG A 127 -13.00 6.10 -3.19
CA ARG A 127 -12.90 7.05 -2.08
C ARG A 127 -11.60 7.86 -2.14
N ARG A 128 -11.13 8.21 -3.35
CA ARG A 128 -9.85 8.93 -3.54
C ARG A 128 -9.75 10.23 -2.74
N GLU A 129 -10.86 10.93 -2.54
CA GLU A 129 -10.92 12.16 -1.73
C GLU A 129 -10.64 11.93 -0.23
N SER A 130 -10.70 10.67 0.21
CA SER A 130 -10.39 10.25 1.57
C SER A 130 -8.95 9.74 1.74
N GLU A 131 -8.12 9.78 0.71
CA GLU A 131 -6.73 9.34 0.80
C GLU A 131 -5.90 10.20 1.76
N ILE A 132 -5.23 9.53 2.71
CA ILE A 132 -4.27 10.18 3.59
C ILE A 132 -2.92 10.22 2.89
N GLY A 133 -2.40 11.43 2.64
CA GLY A 133 -1.08 11.62 2.03
C GLY A 133 -1.03 11.40 0.51
N ALA A 134 -2.13 11.63 -0.20
CA ALA A 134 -2.19 11.58 -1.67
C ALA A 134 -1.07 12.40 -2.35
N ALA A 135 -0.57 11.93 -3.49
CA ALA A 135 0.47 12.63 -4.24
C ALA A 135 -0.02 13.93 -4.88
N THR A 136 -1.29 14.00 -5.27
CA THR A 136 -1.94 15.23 -5.75
C THR A 136 -1.85 16.39 -4.74
N ASN A 137 -1.81 16.10 -3.44
CA ASN A 137 -1.67 17.09 -2.37
C ASN A 137 -0.20 17.50 -2.11
N GLY A 138 0.77 16.84 -2.76
CA GLY A 138 2.18 17.15 -2.66
C GLY A 138 2.84 16.72 -1.33
N LYS A 139 4.00 17.33 -1.03
CA LYS A 139 4.87 16.97 0.10
C LYS A 139 5.33 18.17 0.94
N GLY A 140 4.73 19.33 0.72
CA GLY A 140 5.07 20.55 1.46
C GLY A 140 4.71 20.44 2.94
N LEU A 141 5.12 21.43 3.74
CA LEU A 141 4.88 21.46 5.19
C LEU A 141 3.40 21.27 5.54
N LYS A 142 2.50 21.92 4.80
CA LYS A 142 1.05 21.74 4.98
C LYS A 142 0.61 20.28 4.78
N ALA A 143 1.05 19.64 3.70
CA ALA A 143 0.72 18.25 3.42
C ALA A 143 1.28 17.28 4.48
N GLN A 144 2.46 17.59 5.03
CA GLN A 144 3.05 16.83 6.13
C GLN A 144 2.26 17.00 7.43
N GLU A 145 1.84 18.22 7.76
CA GLU A 145 1.02 18.50 8.95
C GLU A 145 -0.34 17.81 8.85
N ASP A 146 -1.03 17.96 7.70
CA ASP A 146 -2.28 17.27 7.43
C ASP A 146 -2.10 15.75 7.54
N TYR A 147 -1.03 15.20 6.95
CA TYR A 147 -0.71 13.77 7.06
C TYR A 147 -0.53 13.33 8.51
N LYS A 148 0.24 14.07 9.33
CA LYS A 148 0.46 13.74 10.75
C LYS A 148 -0.86 13.67 11.51
N ILE A 149 -1.71 14.69 11.36
CA ILE A 149 -3.01 14.77 12.03
C ILE A 149 -3.92 13.60 11.64
N GLN A 150 -4.00 13.30 10.34
CA GLN A 150 -4.88 12.26 9.83
C GLN A 150 -4.40 10.85 10.23
N ILE A 151 -3.10 10.57 10.13
CA ILE A 151 -2.52 9.29 10.58
C ILE A 151 -2.66 9.14 12.09
N ALA A 152 -2.40 10.20 12.87
CA ALA A 152 -2.56 10.15 14.31
C ALA A 152 -4.01 9.88 14.73
N LYS A 153 -5.01 10.41 13.99
CA LYS A 153 -6.43 10.07 14.21
C LYS A 153 -6.67 8.56 14.03
N VAL A 154 -6.11 7.95 12.98
CA VAL A 154 -6.23 6.50 12.73
C VAL A 154 -5.58 5.71 13.85
N PHE A 155 -4.33 6.04 14.20
CA PHE A 155 -3.57 5.31 15.21
C PHE A 155 -4.17 5.42 16.61
N ARG A 156 -4.69 6.59 16.98
CA ARG A 156 -5.42 6.75 18.24
C ARG A 156 -6.65 5.84 18.32
N ARG A 157 -7.42 5.70 17.22
CA ARG A 157 -8.56 4.77 17.17
C ARG A 157 -8.12 3.31 17.25
N ALA A 158 -7.10 2.94 16.48
CA ALA A 158 -6.55 1.59 16.56
C ALA A 158 -6.02 1.27 17.98
N ALA A 159 -5.40 2.24 18.65
CA ALA A 159 -4.97 2.11 20.04
C ALA A 159 -6.13 1.98 21.04
N GLN A 160 -7.28 2.61 20.79
CA GLN A 160 -8.47 2.41 21.64
C GLN A 160 -8.95 0.95 21.64
N ALA A 161 -8.75 0.22 20.53
CA ALA A 161 -9.08 -1.19 20.42
C ALA A 161 -8.03 -2.14 21.06
N MET A 162 -6.88 -1.62 21.50
CA MET A 162 -5.81 -2.39 22.14
C MET A 162 -5.88 -2.36 23.67
N PRO A 163 -5.43 -3.40 24.39
CA PRO A 163 -5.21 -3.32 25.83
C PRO A 163 -4.04 -2.37 26.17
N ALA A 164 -4.02 -1.85 27.40
CA ALA A 164 -2.85 -1.16 27.94
C ALA A 164 -1.60 -2.05 27.85
N GLY A 165 -0.46 -1.48 27.44
CA GLY A 165 0.77 -2.22 27.17
C GLY A 165 0.78 -2.96 25.83
N GLY A 166 -0.30 -2.92 25.05
CA GLY A 166 -0.36 -3.47 23.69
C GLY A 166 0.60 -2.74 22.74
N HIS A 167 1.08 -3.47 21.71
CA HIS A 167 2.07 -2.96 20.78
C HIS A 167 1.47 -2.63 19.41
N MET A 168 1.93 -1.52 18.84
CA MET A 168 1.70 -1.14 17.46
C MET A 168 3.03 -1.14 16.70
N VAL A 169 3.17 -2.04 15.74
CA VAL A 169 4.35 -2.18 14.88
C VAL A 169 4.07 -1.48 13.55
N ILE A 170 4.85 -0.45 13.24
CA ILE A 170 4.61 0.40 12.08
C ILE A 170 5.82 0.36 11.16
N VAL A 171 5.61 -0.06 9.91
CA VAL A 171 6.64 -0.06 8.87
C VAL A 171 6.44 1.15 7.98
N ALA A 172 7.36 2.10 8.06
CA ALA A 172 7.28 3.34 7.30
C ALA A 172 8.64 3.85 6.84
N ASN A 173 8.65 4.60 5.74
CA ASN A 173 9.78 5.45 5.40
C ASN A 173 9.55 6.83 6.01
N ASP A 174 10.35 7.16 7.02
CA ASP A 174 10.23 8.42 7.74
C ASP A 174 11.28 9.45 7.29
N SER A 175 11.36 9.70 5.99
CA SER A 175 12.35 10.66 5.45
C SER A 175 12.15 12.10 5.93
N ALA A 176 10.97 12.42 6.46
CA ALA A 176 10.60 13.75 6.96
C ALA A 176 10.53 13.82 8.50
N ASN A 177 10.94 12.76 9.20
CA ASN A 177 10.95 12.68 10.67
C ASN A 177 9.61 13.03 11.33
N LEU A 178 8.52 12.49 10.79
CA LEU A 178 7.13 12.77 11.20
C LEU A 178 6.65 11.84 12.32
N TYR A 179 7.24 10.65 12.47
CA TYR A 179 6.63 9.59 13.29
C TYR A 179 6.75 9.85 14.80
N GLY A 180 7.72 10.64 15.25
CA GLY A 180 7.77 11.10 16.65
C GLY A 180 6.56 11.98 17.03
N ASP A 181 6.22 12.93 16.16
CA ASP A 181 5.04 13.78 16.34
C ASP A 181 3.75 12.96 16.26
N ILE A 182 3.66 12.02 15.32
CA ILE A 182 2.49 11.15 15.17
C ILE A 182 2.30 10.29 16.42
N ALA A 183 3.38 9.73 16.99
CA ALA A 183 3.30 8.96 18.24
C ALA A 183 2.68 9.80 19.36
N THR A 184 3.20 11.02 19.52
CA THR A 184 2.75 12.00 20.53
C THR A 184 1.26 12.35 20.33
N LEU A 185 0.86 12.71 19.10
CA LEU A 185 -0.52 13.04 18.75
C LEU A 185 -1.49 11.86 18.90
N SER A 186 -0.98 10.63 18.81
CA SER A 186 -1.74 9.39 18.97
C SER A 186 -1.85 8.93 20.41
N GLY A 187 -1.10 9.53 21.35
CA GLY A 187 -0.99 9.09 22.73
C GLY A 187 -0.23 7.77 22.88
N MET A 188 0.71 7.49 21.99
CA MET A 188 1.53 6.28 21.97
C MET A 188 2.97 6.61 22.39
N GLU A 189 3.64 5.67 23.06
CA GLU A 189 5.05 5.77 23.42
C GLU A 189 5.91 5.08 22.35
N VAL A 190 6.97 5.75 21.87
CA VAL A 190 7.95 5.11 21.01
C VAL A 190 8.90 4.30 21.87
N GLU A 191 8.85 2.97 21.76
CA GLU A 191 9.69 2.07 22.56
C GLU A 191 10.98 1.70 21.82
N TYR A 192 10.85 1.34 20.52
CA TYR A 192 11.99 1.03 19.67
C TYR A 192 11.82 1.57 18.25
N VAL A 193 12.95 1.84 17.60
CA VAL A 193 13.03 2.13 16.16
C VAL A 193 14.12 1.26 15.56
N ILE A 194 13.74 0.38 14.62
CA ILE A 194 14.67 -0.51 13.92
C ILE A 194 14.83 0.01 12.49
N HIS A 195 16.05 0.32 12.06
CA HIS A 195 16.33 0.77 10.70
C HIS A 195 16.70 -0.38 9.77
N ARG A 196 16.10 -0.43 8.59
CA ARG A 196 16.34 -1.45 7.55
C ARG A 196 16.60 -0.81 6.20
N GLN A 197 17.59 -1.31 5.48
CA GLN A 197 17.82 -0.96 4.07
C GLN A 197 16.89 -1.79 3.14
N VAL A 198 16.27 -1.15 2.14
CA VAL A 198 15.38 -1.77 1.16
C VAL A 198 16.02 -1.77 -0.22
N ASN A 199 16.58 -2.90 -0.62
CA ASN A 199 17.40 -3.03 -1.84
C ASN A 199 16.62 -3.35 -3.14
N ARG A 200 15.28 -3.47 -3.10
CA ARG A 200 14.45 -3.79 -4.30
C ARG A 200 13.15 -2.97 -4.33
N ARG A 201 13.09 -1.90 -5.14
CA ARG A 201 11.86 -1.12 -5.37
C ARG A 201 11.50 -1.04 -6.86
N THR A 202 10.20 -1.01 -7.14
CA THR A 202 9.64 -0.71 -8.47
C THR A 202 9.26 0.77 -8.55
N GLY A 203 10.17 1.66 -8.96
CA GLY A 203 9.87 3.10 -9.06
C GLY A 203 11.08 4.00 -9.35
N ARG A 204 10.83 5.26 -9.69
CA ARG A 204 11.72 6.25 -10.35
C ARG A 204 12.85 6.89 -9.52
N ARG A 205 13.24 6.36 -8.35
CA ARG A 205 14.12 7.08 -7.42
C ARG A 205 15.47 6.37 -7.24
N ALA A 206 16.53 7.00 -7.71
CA ALA A 206 17.91 6.61 -7.45
C ALA A 206 18.33 7.13 -6.07
N GLY A 207 18.58 6.23 -5.13
CA GLY A 207 19.01 6.52 -3.76
C GLY A 207 18.83 5.32 -2.85
N GLU A 208 19.64 5.25 -1.78
CA GLU A 208 19.43 4.27 -0.72
C GLU A 208 18.07 4.54 -0.07
N PHE A 209 17.21 3.51 -0.01
CA PHE A 209 15.91 3.62 0.62
C PHE A 209 15.93 2.86 1.93
N TYR A 210 15.71 3.57 3.03
CA TYR A 210 15.62 2.99 4.36
C TYR A 210 14.15 2.98 4.79
N GLU A 211 13.71 1.88 5.38
CA GLU A 211 12.45 1.82 6.12
C GLU A 211 12.78 1.69 7.61
N SER A 212 11.99 2.36 8.42
CA SER A 212 12.03 2.24 9.86
C SER A 212 10.85 1.37 10.29
N VAL A 213 11.13 0.42 11.19
CA VAL A 213 10.12 -0.33 11.92
C VAL A 213 10.03 0.31 13.30
N PHE A 214 8.95 1.05 13.51
CA PHE A 214 8.65 1.63 14.82
C PHE A 214 7.86 0.61 15.64
N ILE A 215 8.27 0.41 16.88
CA ILE A 215 7.54 -0.38 17.86
C ILE A 215 7.04 0.62 18.90
N TRP A 216 5.73 0.85 18.89
CA TRP A 216 5.08 1.74 19.82
C TRP A 216 4.28 0.96 20.84
N ARG A 217 4.25 1.46 22.07
CA ARG A 217 3.51 0.87 23.18
C ARG A 217 2.33 1.77 23.54
N LYS A 218 1.16 1.18 23.75
CA LYS A 218 0.03 1.89 24.37
C LYS A 218 0.34 2.07 25.86
N PRO A 219 0.43 3.31 26.36
CA PRO A 219 0.69 3.53 27.78
C PRO A 219 -0.39 2.87 28.65
N GLY A 220 -0.01 2.45 29.86
CA GLY A 220 -0.99 2.14 30.89
C GLY A 220 -1.64 3.44 31.34
N GLY A 221 -2.98 3.49 31.36
CA GLY A 221 -3.66 4.56 32.11
C GLY A 221 -3.22 4.47 33.58
N VAL A 222 -2.98 5.62 34.20
CA VAL A 222 -2.89 5.72 35.67
C VAL A 222 -4.24 5.35 36.27
#